data_AF-A0A0R1UJY7-F1
#
_entry.id   AF-A0A0R1UJY7-F1
#
_cell.length_a   1.000
_cell.length_b   1.000
_cell.length_c   1.000
_cell.angle_alpha   90.00
_cell.angle_beta   90.00
_cell.angle_gamma   90.00
#
_symmetry.space_group_name_H-M   'P 1'
#
loop_
_entity.id
_entity.type
_entity.pdbx_description
1 polymer ?
#
loop_
_entity_poly.entity_id
_entity_poly.type
_entity_poly.pdbx_seq_one_letter_code
_entity_poly.pdbx_strand_id
1 'polypeptide(L)'
;MKWIKFALAGSLGLVLWGGATTAHAAKRVTLPAYPQQRIFTFKAKGTKVYSYPRAAYAHSKVLGTVHSKTKQWTVDKVVKVGGKRYVRLSEVTASPLQHGTVDSGPTAKPKSLAGGYVALSKLKFHQQISQLKSVKKTAYWRPTTTRDFWNMPAKTLGTTAAIHYGTSYGYQTLYAIQSLTTKTKKHYLYFETAKGKAIGWLPTSAVVKGTYPNLVKRELTRGGLTATKTVATLDSGAHIKIGIATSNGQIQRVVMLKQNAQTLIYDYQNGQAVHQTTRSATGKVLSSKAITPVKTLKFKLVATFDIHGATYQGTISPEGKIDIPIHSGWIA
;
A
#
# COMPACT_ATOMS: atom_id res chain seq x y z
N MET A 1 39.08 10.02 27.04
CA MET A 1 37.95 9.15 27.43
C MET A 1 36.67 9.81 26.96
N LYS A 2 36.03 9.30 25.90
CA LYS A 2 34.86 9.92 25.26
C LYS A 2 33.67 8.96 25.30
N TRP A 3 32.59 9.40 25.96
CA TRP A 3 31.30 8.73 26.04
C TRP A 3 30.60 8.74 24.67
N ILE A 4 30.14 7.57 24.21
CA ILE A 4 29.33 7.41 23.00
C ILE A 4 27.87 7.19 23.41
N LYS A 5 27.01 8.08 22.89
CA LYS A 5 25.55 8.07 23.01
C LYS A 5 24.95 6.89 22.23
N PHE A 6 24.02 6.17 22.83
CA PHE A 6 23.23 5.11 22.20
C PHE A 6 22.31 5.69 21.11
N ALA A 7 22.53 5.26 19.85
CA ALA A 7 21.63 5.48 18.74
C ALA A 7 20.81 4.21 18.48
N LEU A 8 19.49 4.32 18.64
CA LEU A 8 18.49 3.36 18.23
C LEU A 8 18.42 3.35 16.69
N ALA A 9 18.94 2.30 16.04
CA ALA A 9 18.71 2.04 14.63
C ALA A 9 18.90 0.57 14.27
N GLY A 10 17.96 0.02 13.49
CA GLY A 10 18.26 -1.03 12.52
C GLY A 10 17.90 -2.46 12.92
N SER A 11 16.64 -2.84 12.74
CA SER A 11 16.31 -4.26 12.58
C SER A 11 15.34 -4.44 11.41
N LEU A 12 15.90 -4.59 10.21
CA LEU A 12 15.33 -5.35 9.09
C LEU A 12 16.38 -5.42 7.99
N GLY A 13 17.36 -6.31 8.16
CA GLY A 13 18.35 -6.61 7.15
C GLY A 13 19.47 -7.50 7.67
N LEU A 14 19.30 -8.81 7.56
CA LEU A 14 20.44 -9.71 7.37
C LEU A 14 20.00 -10.92 6.52
N VAL A 15 20.64 -11.00 5.37
CA VAL A 15 20.54 -11.99 4.30
C VAL A 15 21.48 -13.14 4.62
N LEU A 16 21.08 -14.39 4.35
CA LEU A 16 22.01 -15.42 3.89
C LEU A 16 21.37 -16.26 2.77
N TRP A 17 21.94 -16.15 1.58
CA TRP A 17 21.78 -17.04 0.44
C TRP A 17 22.79 -18.20 0.56
N GLY A 18 22.46 -19.36 0.00
CA GLY A 18 23.39 -20.47 -0.22
C GLY A 18 22.69 -21.61 -0.95
N GLY A 19 23.05 -21.85 -2.21
CA GLY A 19 22.48 -22.89 -3.07
C GLY A 19 23.23 -24.22 -3.00
N ALA A 20 22.52 -25.31 -3.31
CA ALA A 20 23.01 -26.47 -4.05
C ALA A 20 21.82 -27.40 -4.40
N THR A 21 21.70 -27.72 -5.67
CA THR A 21 20.85 -28.78 -6.23
C THR A 21 21.36 -30.16 -5.81
N THR A 22 20.46 -31.05 -5.38
CA THR A 22 20.46 -32.50 -5.70
C THR A 22 19.07 -33.11 -5.43
N ALA A 23 18.84 -34.22 -6.14
CA ALA A 23 17.60 -34.79 -6.60
C ALA A 23 16.74 -35.54 -5.56
N HIS A 24 15.54 -35.86 -6.06
CA HIS A 24 14.53 -36.82 -5.62
C HIS A 24 14.72 -37.60 -4.30
N ALA A 25 13.94 -37.19 -3.29
CA ALA A 25 13.19 -38.08 -2.38
C ALA A 25 12.51 -37.17 -1.34
N ALA A 26 11.17 -37.11 -1.36
CA ALA A 26 10.30 -36.55 -0.31
C ALA A 26 10.95 -35.51 0.64
N LYS A 27 11.39 -34.35 0.10
CA LYS A 27 12.07 -33.32 0.91
C LYS A 27 11.12 -32.82 1.99
N ARG A 28 11.47 -33.13 3.26
CA ARG A 28 10.95 -32.49 4.47
C ARG A 28 10.70 -31.02 4.16
N VAL A 29 9.46 -30.56 4.27
CA VAL A 29 9.10 -29.15 4.05
C VAL A 29 9.93 -28.29 5.01
N THR A 30 11.05 -27.75 4.52
CA THR A 30 11.82 -26.70 5.16
C THR A 30 10.99 -25.45 4.97
N LEU A 31 10.42 -24.93 6.06
CA LEU A 31 9.57 -23.75 6.01
C LEU A 31 10.50 -22.55 5.75
N PRO A 32 10.40 -21.80 4.62
CA PRO A 32 11.21 -20.61 4.38
C PRO A 32 11.07 -19.55 5.48
N ALA A 33 12.13 -18.74 5.62
CA ALA A 33 12.49 -17.94 6.80
C ALA A 33 11.63 -16.71 7.15
N TYR A 34 10.50 -16.42 6.48
CA TYR A 34 9.61 -15.32 6.91
C TYR A 34 8.13 -15.55 6.52
N PRO A 35 7.16 -15.07 7.33
CA PRO A 35 7.10 -15.23 8.78
C PRO A 35 5.93 -16.13 9.19
N GLN A 36 5.84 -16.33 10.50
CA GLN A 36 4.68 -16.78 11.27
C GLN A 36 3.36 -16.37 10.60
N GLN A 37 2.34 -17.24 10.68
CA GLN A 37 1.01 -17.07 10.03
C GLN A 37 0.80 -17.67 8.63
N ARG A 38 1.51 -18.75 8.31
CA ARG A 38 1.10 -19.68 7.25
C ARG A 38 -0.29 -20.26 7.51
N ILE A 39 -1.03 -20.52 6.44
CA ILE A 39 -2.38 -21.08 6.52
C ILE A 39 -2.30 -22.62 6.59
N PHE A 40 -2.86 -23.17 7.67
CA PHE A 40 -3.03 -24.60 7.86
C PHE A 40 -4.49 -24.96 8.06
N THR A 41 -4.86 -26.17 7.68
CA THR A 41 -6.09 -26.81 8.12
C THR A 41 -5.80 -28.18 8.70
N PHE A 42 -6.72 -28.71 9.50
CA PHE A 42 -6.59 -30.06 10.02
C PHE A 42 -6.92 -31.11 8.96
N LYS A 43 -6.16 -32.21 8.91
CA LYS A 43 -6.44 -33.34 8.02
C LYS A 43 -7.67 -34.15 8.47
N ALA A 44 -7.95 -34.19 9.78
CA ALA A 44 -9.00 -35.00 10.38
C ALA A 44 -9.76 -34.23 11.48
N LYS A 45 -11.09 -34.46 11.56
CA LYS A 45 -11.90 -34.13 12.75
C LYS A 45 -11.44 -35.03 13.89
N GLY A 46 -11.71 -34.66 15.15
CA GLY A 46 -11.29 -35.45 16.31
C GLY A 46 -9.81 -35.29 16.68
N THR A 47 -9.03 -34.48 15.95
CA THR A 47 -7.63 -34.21 16.30
C THR A 47 -7.56 -33.43 17.61
N LYS A 48 -6.86 -33.98 18.61
CA LYS A 48 -6.64 -33.34 19.91
C LYS A 48 -5.55 -32.27 19.82
N VAL A 49 -5.79 -31.13 20.47
CA VAL A 49 -4.84 -30.03 20.64
C VAL A 49 -4.44 -29.99 22.12
N TYR A 50 -3.15 -29.84 22.40
CA TYR A 50 -2.59 -29.99 23.75
C TYR A 50 -1.98 -28.69 24.27
N SER A 51 -1.90 -28.50 25.58
CA SER A 51 -1.24 -27.34 26.18
C SER A 51 0.28 -27.30 25.93
N TYR A 52 0.87 -28.48 25.71
CA TYR A 52 2.27 -28.67 25.37
C TYR A 52 2.42 -29.89 24.44
N PRO A 53 3.52 -30.05 23.67
CA PRO A 53 3.72 -31.25 22.87
C PRO A 53 3.60 -32.54 23.70
N ARG A 54 2.56 -33.35 23.43
CA ARG A 54 2.27 -34.58 24.17
C ARG A 54 3.43 -35.59 24.19
N ALA A 55 4.26 -35.60 23.17
CA ALA A 55 5.46 -36.45 23.12
C ALA A 55 6.61 -35.95 24.02
N ALA A 56 6.60 -34.68 24.44
CA ALA A 56 7.58 -34.14 25.38
C ALA A 56 7.07 -34.24 26.81
N TYR A 57 5.76 -34.16 27.00
CA TYR A 57 5.13 -34.26 28.31
C TYR A 57 3.86 -35.11 28.23
N ALA A 58 3.96 -36.35 28.72
CA ALA A 58 2.91 -37.36 28.63
C ALA A 58 1.61 -36.95 29.34
N HIS A 59 1.65 -36.03 30.30
CA HIS A 59 0.47 -35.53 31.01
C HIS A 59 -0.05 -34.20 30.44
N SER A 60 0.37 -33.80 29.24
CA SER A 60 -0.13 -32.56 28.60
C SER A 60 -1.65 -32.55 28.51
N LYS A 61 -2.28 -31.51 29.06
CA LYS A 61 -3.73 -31.31 29.06
C LYS A 61 -4.24 -31.16 27.62
N VAL A 62 -5.37 -31.80 27.32
CA VAL A 62 -6.10 -31.56 26.06
C VAL A 62 -6.86 -30.25 26.22
N LEU A 63 -6.53 -29.27 25.39
CA LEU A 63 -7.21 -27.97 25.36
C LEU A 63 -8.52 -28.03 24.57
N GLY A 64 -8.62 -28.96 23.63
CA GLY A 64 -9.85 -29.25 22.92
C GLY A 64 -9.64 -30.17 21.72
N THR A 65 -10.73 -30.41 21.02
CA THR A 65 -10.79 -31.31 19.87
C THR A 65 -11.27 -30.56 18.64
N VAL A 66 -10.71 -30.90 17.48
CA VAL A 66 -11.07 -30.23 16.23
C VAL A 66 -12.36 -30.77 15.65
N HIS A 67 -13.33 -29.88 15.41
CA HIS A 67 -14.62 -30.24 14.81
C HIS A 67 -14.71 -29.90 13.31
N SER A 68 -13.80 -29.08 12.78
CA SER A 68 -13.80 -28.64 11.37
C SER A 68 -12.45 -28.88 10.69
N LYS A 69 -12.48 -29.46 9.47
CA LYS A 69 -11.31 -29.62 8.59
C LYS A 69 -11.08 -28.41 7.68
N THR A 70 -12.01 -27.47 7.62
CA THR A 70 -11.96 -26.29 6.74
C THR A 70 -11.53 -25.03 7.47
N LYS A 71 -11.71 -25.00 8.81
CA LYS A 71 -11.25 -23.88 9.64
C LYS A 71 -9.73 -23.72 9.51
N GLN A 72 -9.32 -22.50 9.16
CA GLN A 72 -7.92 -22.15 8.97
C GLN A 72 -7.27 -21.74 10.29
N TRP A 73 -5.99 -22.06 10.42
CA TRP A 73 -5.15 -21.76 11.56
C TRP A 73 -3.81 -21.21 11.09
N THR A 74 -3.23 -20.36 11.91
CA THR A 74 -1.84 -19.93 11.77
C THR A 74 -0.94 -20.75 12.67
N VAL A 75 0.36 -20.75 12.37
CA VAL A 75 1.40 -21.28 13.25
C VAL A 75 2.34 -20.15 13.60
N ASP A 76 2.59 -19.96 14.89
CA ASP A 76 3.49 -18.96 15.44
C ASP A 76 4.78 -19.55 16.03
N LYS A 77 4.76 -20.82 16.46
CA LYS A 77 5.91 -21.54 17.01
C LYS A 77 6.00 -22.97 16.49
N VAL A 78 7.22 -23.43 16.21
CA VAL A 78 7.53 -24.82 15.85
C VAL A 78 8.51 -25.39 16.88
N VAL A 79 8.22 -26.57 17.42
CA VAL A 79 9.06 -27.28 18.39
C VAL A 79 9.38 -28.68 17.85
N LYS A 80 10.61 -29.15 18.04
CA LYS A 80 11.02 -30.52 17.72
C LYS A 80 11.08 -31.34 19.00
N VAL A 81 10.45 -32.51 18.99
CA VAL A 81 10.40 -33.45 20.13
C VAL A 81 10.54 -34.86 19.58
N GLY A 82 11.58 -35.59 19.98
CA GLY A 82 11.81 -36.97 19.53
C GLY A 82 11.78 -37.12 18.00
N GLY A 83 12.43 -36.18 17.28
CA GLY A 83 12.45 -36.14 15.81
C GLY A 83 11.15 -35.69 15.13
N LYS A 84 10.04 -35.54 15.87
CA LYS A 84 8.74 -35.07 15.37
C LYS A 84 8.59 -33.57 15.57
N ARG A 85 7.90 -32.91 14.63
CA ARG A 85 7.61 -31.47 14.70
C ARG A 85 6.21 -31.25 15.26
N TYR A 86 6.13 -30.41 16.28
CA TYR A 86 4.90 -29.87 16.85
C TYR A 86 4.82 -28.38 16.53
N VAL A 87 3.62 -27.89 16.33
CA VAL A 87 3.37 -26.48 16.06
C VAL A 87 2.34 -25.96 17.04
N ARG A 88 2.56 -24.73 17.50
CA ARG A 88 1.59 -23.98 18.27
C ARG A 88 0.65 -23.26 17.32
N LEU A 89 -0.64 -23.46 17.53
CA LEU A 89 -1.70 -22.86 16.74
C LEU A 89 -1.91 -21.43 17.21
N SER A 90 -2.05 -20.52 16.26
CA SER A 90 -2.51 -19.17 16.47
C SER A 90 -3.79 -18.94 15.66
N GLU A 91 -4.54 -17.92 16.06
CA GLU A 91 -5.75 -17.54 15.32
C GLU A 91 -5.39 -16.93 13.96
N VAL A 92 -6.30 -17.14 13.01
CA VAL A 92 -6.37 -16.38 11.76
C VAL A 92 -7.14 -15.12 12.10
N THR A 93 -6.45 -14.03 12.44
CA THR A 93 -7.06 -12.72 12.65
C THR A 93 -7.03 -11.95 11.34
N ALA A 94 -7.59 -12.53 10.27
CA ALA A 94 -7.80 -11.80 9.04
C ALA A 94 -9.03 -10.90 9.26
N SER A 95 -8.83 -9.74 9.90
CA SER A 95 -9.84 -8.68 9.88
C SER A 95 -10.03 -8.27 8.42
N PRO A 96 -11.23 -8.43 7.83
CA PRO A 96 -11.53 -7.81 6.55
C PRO A 96 -11.60 -6.31 6.78
N LEU A 97 -10.46 -5.64 6.69
CA LEU A 97 -10.41 -4.20 6.88
C LEU A 97 -11.01 -3.54 5.64
N GLN A 98 -12.14 -2.86 5.84
CA GLN A 98 -12.70 -1.98 4.84
C GLN A 98 -11.69 -0.86 4.55
N HIS A 99 -11.67 -0.42 3.29
CA HIS A 99 -10.94 0.78 2.89
C HIS A 99 -11.25 1.91 3.88
N GLY A 100 -10.23 2.54 4.48
CA GLY A 100 -10.46 3.60 5.48
C GLY A 100 -10.31 3.19 6.94
N THR A 101 -10.13 1.90 7.27
CA THR A 101 -9.91 1.44 8.65
C THR A 101 -8.47 0.96 8.86
N VAL A 102 -7.62 1.78 9.49
CA VAL A 102 -6.34 1.32 10.06
C VAL A 102 -6.69 0.63 11.38
N ASP A 103 -6.47 -0.68 11.43
CA ASP A 103 -6.93 -1.51 12.55
C ASP A 103 -6.27 -1.10 13.87
N SER A 104 -7.08 -0.78 14.88
CA SER A 104 -6.66 -0.60 16.27
C SER A 104 -6.49 -1.97 16.94
N GLY A 105 -5.64 -2.81 16.36
CA GLY A 105 -5.22 -4.09 16.92
C GLY A 105 -6.31 -5.17 16.98
N PRO A 106 -5.92 -6.45 17.04
CA PRO A 106 -6.88 -7.54 17.11
C PRO A 106 -7.63 -7.53 18.46
N THR A 107 -8.94 -7.32 18.44
CA THR A 107 -9.80 -7.60 19.60
C THR A 107 -9.99 -9.12 19.70
N ALA A 108 -9.19 -9.76 20.54
CA ALA A 108 -9.25 -11.21 20.72
C ALA A 108 -10.48 -11.61 21.54
N LYS A 109 -11.37 -12.42 20.96
CA LYS A 109 -12.21 -13.32 21.78
C LYS A 109 -11.42 -14.61 22.01
N PRO A 110 -11.16 -15.05 23.25
CA PRO A 110 -10.40 -16.26 23.51
C PRO A 110 -11.17 -17.49 23.02
N LYS A 111 -10.65 -18.20 22.02
CA LYS A 111 -11.09 -19.57 21.67
C LYS A 111 -10.09 -20.58 22.22
N SER A 112 -10.60 -21.64 22.83
CA SER A 112 -9.87 -22.65 23.61
C SER A 112 -8.71 -23.38 22.91
N LEU A 113 -8.57 -23.28 21.59
CA LEU A 113 -7.52 -23.98 20.82
C LEU A 113 -6.31 -23.09 20.47
N ALA A 114 -6.46 -21.76 20.54
CA ALA A 114 -5.35 -20.84 20.30
C ALA A 114 -4.28 -20.99 21.40
N GLY A 115 -3.00 -20.96 21.02
CA GLY A 115 -1.88 -21.23 21.93
C GLY A 115 -1.61 -22.72 22.18
N GLY A 116 -2.44 -23.62 21.67
CA GLY A 116 -2.27 -25.07 21.80
C GLY A 116 -1.34 -25.70 20.76
N TYR A 117 -0.70 -26.81 21.14
CA TYR A 117 0.23 -27.58 20.32
C TYR A 117 -0.43 -28.77 19.63
N VAL A 118 -0.06 -29.00 18.37
CA VAL A 118 -0.43 -30.19 17.59
C VAL A 118 0.76 -30.67 16.77
N ALA A 119 0.83 -31.98 16.52
CA ALA A 119 1.82 -32.53 15.59
C ALA A 119 1.61 -31.97 14.17
N LEU A 120 2.66 -31.44 13.55
CA LEU A 120 2.61 -30.86 12.21
C LEU A 120 2.09 -31.85 11.16
N SER A 121 2.35 -33.15 11.34
CA SER A 121 1.87 -34.21 10.45
C SER A 121 0.35 -34.32 10.37
N LYS A 122 -0.39 -33.81 11.38
CA LYS A 122 -1.85 -33.78 11.42
C LYS A 122 -2.45 -32.55 10.71
N LEU A 123 -1.60 -31.63 10.24
CA LEU A 123 -2.00 -30.43 9.52
C LEU A 123 -1.70 -30.54 8.02
N LYS A 124 -2.56 -29.93 7.21
CA LYS A 124 -2.35 -29.68 5.79
C LYS A 124 -1.89 -28.23 5.62
N PHE A 125 -0.72 -28.04 5.01
CA PHE A 125 -0.21 -26.73 4.65
C PHE A 125 -0.85 -26.25 3.34
N HIS A 126 -1.28 -24.99 3.31
CA HIS A 126 -1.81 -24.35 2.12
C HIS A 126 -0.83 -23.28 1.62
N GLN A 127 -0.05 -23.63 0.61
CA GLN A 127 0.86 -22.67 -0.03
C GLN A 127 0.06 -21.62 -0.80
N GLN A 128 0.11 -20.37 -0.36
CA GLN A 128 -0.53 -19.23 -1.04
C GLN A 128 0.45 -18.39 -1.87
N ILE A 129 1.74 -18.45 -1.52
CA ILE A 129 2.83 -17.74 -2.20
C ILE A 129 3.64 -18.76 -2.99
N SER A 130 3.70 -18.61 -4.31
CA SER A 130 4.52 -19.45 -5.18
C SER A 130 5.96 -18.94 -5.24
N GLN A 131 6.15 -17.62 -5.24
CA GLN A 131 7.47 -17.00 -5.33
C GLN A 131 7.52 -15.71 -4.53
N LEU A 132 8.63 -15.48 -3.85
CA LEU A 132 8.99 -14.23 -3.20
C LEU A 132 10.48 -13.99 -3.47
N LYS A 133 10.82 -12.85 -4.06
CA LYS A 133 12.21 -12.51 -4.36
C LYS A 133 12.47 -11.03 -4.14
N SER A 134 13.68 -10.71 -3.70
CA SER A 134 14.18 -9.34 -3.79
C SER A 134 14.32 -8.92 -5.25
N VAL A 135 14.15 -7.64 -5.52
CA VAL A 135 14.37 -7.03 -6.83
C VAL A 135 15.29 -5.83 -6.67
N LYS A 136 15.98 -5.44 -7.75
CA LYS A 136 16.71 -4.18 -7.78
C LYS A 136 15.74 -3.04 -7.45
N LYS A 137 16.14 -2.12 -6.55
CA LYS A 137 15.37 -0.94 -6.19
C LYS A 137 14.95 -0.19 -7.47
N THR A 138 13.66 -0.21 -7.77
CA THR A 138 13.12 0.27 -9.05
C THR A 138 12.01 1.28 -8.79
N ALA A 139 12.04 2.42 -9.49
CA ALA A 139 11.04 3.47 -9.37
C ALA A 139 9.69 3.04 -9.98
N TYR A 140 8.62 3.35 -9.26
CA TYR A 140 7.24 3.26 -9.70
C TYR A 140 6.45 4.46 -9.20
N TRP A 141 5.29 4.69 -9.78
CA TRP A 141 4.32 5.66 -9.28
C TRP A 141 2.91 5.12 -9.47
N ARG A 142 1.95 5.76 -8.80
CA ARG A 142 0.55 5.32 -8.78
C ARG A 142 -0.34 6.30 -9.54
N PRO A 143 -1.12 5.84 -10.54
CA PRO A 143 -2.11 6.69 -11.19
C PRO A 143 -3.34 6.92 -10.32
N THR A 144 -3.67 6.01 -9.40
CA THR A 144 -4.83 6.16 -8.50
C THR A 144 -4.46 5.87 -7.05
N THR A 145 -5.19 6.48 -6.12
CA THR A 145 -5.02 6.29 -4.67
C THR A 145 -6.01 5.27 -4.09
N THR A 146 -6.79 4.59 -4.93
CA THR A 146 -7.92 3.71 -4.55
C THR A 146 -7.53 2.35 -3.94
N ARG A 147 -6.24 2.07 -3.77
CA ARG A 147 -5.74 0.82 -3.18
C ARG A 147 -4.80 1.10 -2.02
N ASP A 148 -5.08 0.48 -0.89
CA ASP A 148 -4.28 0.59 0.32
C ASP A 148 -3.04 -0.31 0.26
N PHE A 149 -2.03 0.04 1.03
CA PHE A 149 -0.79 -0.73 1.16
C PHE A 149 -0.96 -1.80 2.23
N TRP A 150 -0.63 -3.04 1.89
CA TRP A 150 -0.79 -4.17 2.80
C TRP A 150 0.51 -4.54 3.49
N ASN A 151 0.44 -5.05 4.72
CA ASN A 151 1.60 -5.69 5.36
C ASN A 151 2.05 -6.95 4.59
N MET A 152 1.11 -7.67 4.00
CA MET A 152 1.27 -8.80 3.07
C MET A 152 0.08 -8.84 2.11
N PRO A 153 0.24 -9.30 0.86
CA PRO A 153 -0.86 -9.32 -0.09
C PRO A 153 -2.09 -10.07 0.44
N ALA A 154 -3.28 -9.56 0.17
CA ALA A 154 -4.52 -10.13 0.68
C ALA A 154 -4.61 -11.65 0.43
N LYS A 155 -5.07 -12.39 1.45
CA LYS A 155 -5.24 -13.86 1.43
C LYS A 155 -3.94 -14.67 1.28
N THR A 156 -2.76 -14.07 1.47
CA THR A 156 -1.49 -14.83 1.41
C THR A 156 -1.05 -15.42 2.75
N LEU A 157 -1.43 -14.80 3.86
CA LEU A 157 -1.21 -15.27 5.22
C LEU A 157 -2.54 -15.36 5.97
N GLY A 158 -2.52 -15.98 7.15
CA GLY A 158 -3.70 -16.05 8.02
C GLY A 158 -4.06 -14.72 8.69
N THR A 159 -3.19 -13.72 8.66
CA THR A 159 -3.51 -12.34 9.06
C THR A 159 -2.86 -11.39 8.05
N THR A 160 -3.66 -10.54 7.42
CA THR A 160 -3.20 -9.51 6.48
C THR A 160 -4.02 -8.25 6.73
N ALA A 161 -3.36 -7.09 6.77
CA ALA A 161 -3.98 -5.81 7.06
C ALA A 161 -3.45 -4.72 6.14
N ALA A 162 -4.28 -3.72 5.84
CA ALA A 162 -3.82 -2.46 5.30
C ALA A 162 -3.06 -1.71 6.41
N ILE A 163 -1.82 -1.33 6.13
CA ILE A 163 -0.94 -0.60 7.06
C ILE A 163 -0.83 0.89 6.72
N HIS A 164 -1.15 1.25 5.47
CA HIS A 164 -1.27 2.64 5.05
C HIS A 164 -2.39 2.80 4.04
N TYR A 165 -3.09 3.94 4.11
CA TYR A 165 -4.05 4.32 3.09
C TYR A 165 -3.37 4.50 1.73
N GLY A 166 -4.11 4.23 0.67
CA GLY A 166 -3.63 4.44 -0.69
C GLY A 166 -3.32 5.90 -1.00
N THR A 167 -3.94 6.81 -0.26
CA THR A 167 -3.72 8.26 -0.27
C THR A 167 -2.45 8.71 0.43
N SER A 168 -1.98 7.99 1.47
CA SER A 168 -0.81 8.38 2.27
C SER A 168 0.47 8.53 1.46
N TYR A 169 0.56 7.80 0.33
CA TYR A 169 1.69 7.88 -0.58
C TYR A 169 1.26 8.19 -2.02
N GLY A 170 0.21 9.01 -2.17
CA GLY A 170 -0.18 9.59 -3.46
C GLY A 170 0.89 10.52 -4.05
N TYR A 171 0.83 10.72 -5.36
CA TYR A 171 1.56 11.77 -6.11
C TYR A 171 3.08 11.84 -5.88
N GLN A 172 3.70 10.69 -5.66
CA GLN A 172 5.15 10.60 -5.46
C GLN A 172 5.72 9.33 -6.09
N THR A 173 7.04 9.33 -6.24
CA THR A 173 7.79 8.15 -6.67
C THR A 173 7.99 7.20 -5.49
N LEU A 174 7.61 5.94 -5.69
CA LEU A 174 7.82 4.83 -4.77
C LEU A 174 8.89 3.90 -5.33
N TYR A 175 9.54 3.12 -4.47
CA TYR A 175 10.59 2.20 -4.90
C TYR A 175 10.23 0.76 -4.55
N ALA A 176 10.10 -0.08 -5.57
CA ALA A 176 9.91 -1.52 -5.36
C ALA A 176 11.24 -2.19 -5.05
N ILE A 177 11.27 -2.99 -3.99
CA ILE A 177 12.47 -3.73 -3.55
C ILE A 177 12.25 -5.25 -3.43
N GLN A 178 10.99 -5.69 -3.45
CA GLN A 178 10.64 -7.11 -3.51
C GLN A 178 9.46 -7.34 -4.44
N SER A 179 9.35 -8.57 -4.95
CA SER A 179 8.22 -9.04 -5.74
C SER A 179 7.70 -10.36 -5.20
N LEU A 180 6.38 -10.53 -5.23
CA LEU A 180 5.67 -11.70 -4.76
C LEU A 180 4.70 -12.18 -5.84
N THR A 181 4.71 -13.47 -6.12
CA THR A 181 3.72 -14.14 -6.97
C THR A 181 2.90 -15.09 -6.11
N THR A 182 1.57 -14.98 -6.18
CA THR A 182 0.66 -15.90 -5.48
C THR A 182 0.52 -17.19 -6.26
N LYS A 183 -0.02 -18.23 -5.61
CA LYS A 183 -0.38 -19.50 -6.28
C LYS A 183 -1.38 -19.28 -7.42
N THR A 184 -2.26 -18.28 -7.29
CA THR A 184 -3.20 -17.85 -8.35
C THR A 184 -2.56 -16.91 -9.38
N LYS A 185 -1.23 -16.89 -9.49
CA LYS A 185 -0.45 -16.06 -10.43
C LYS A 185 -0.71 -14.54 -10.35
N LYS A 186 -1.15 -14.03 -9.19
CA LYS A 186 -1.24 -12.57 -8.97
C LYS A 186 0.13 -12.05 -8.55
N HIS A 187 0.52 -10.90 -9.09
CA HIS A 187 1.81 -10.29 -8.84
C HIS A 187 1.69 -9.06 -7.94
N TYR A 188 2.58 -8.96 -6.97
CA TYR A 188 2.66 -7.86 -6.01
C TYR A 188 4.09 -7.36 -5.90
N LEU A 189 4.24 -6.10 -5.55
CA LEU A 189 5.51 -5.44 -5.27
C LEU A 189 5.47 -4.85 -3.86
N TYR A 190 6.58 -4.97 -3.15
CA TYR A 190 6.78 -4.32 -1.87
C TYR A 190 7.52 -3.00 -2.06
N PHE A 191 6.97 -1.94 -1.49
CA PHE A 191 7.43 -0.58 -1.67
C PHE A 191 8.10 0.01 -0.43
N GLU A 192 9.07 0.86 -0.70
CA GLU A 192 9.66 1.80 0.25
C GLU A 192 9.71 3.22 -0.34
N THR A 193 9.88 4.22 0.52
CA THR A 193 10.16 5.60 0.11
C THR A 193 11.59 5.74 -0.43
N ALA A 194 11.91 6.90 -1.02
CA ALA A 194 13.29 7.21 -1.43
C ALA A 194 14.31 7.00 -0.29
N LYS A 195 13.93 7.39 0.94
CA LYS A 195 14.72 7.29 2.17
C LYS A 195 14.75 5.88 2.78
N GLY A 196 14.19 4.86 2.13
CA GLY A 196 14.19 3.48 2.63
C GLY A 196 13.14 3.18 3.70
N LYS A 197 12.22 4.12 3.99
CA LYS A 197 11.09 3.84 4.89
C LYS A 197 10.15 2.84 4.21
N ALA A 198 9.93 1.70 4.86
CA ALA A 198 8.97 0.67 4.47
C ALA A 198 7.54 1.24 4.32
N ILE A 199 6.85 0.82 3.26
CA ILE A 199 5.46 1.22 2.98
C ILE A 199 4.54 -0.01 2.99
N GLY A 200 4.80 -1.01 2.14
CA GLY A 200 3.93 -2.19 2.05
C GLY A 200 3.74 -2.73 0.63
N TRP A 201 2.89 -3.74 0.53
CA TRP A 201 2.58 -4.44 -0.71
C TRP A 201 1.45 -3.80 -1.48
N LEU A 202 1.63 -3.68 -2.79
CA LEU A 202 0.57 -3.40 -3.75
C LEU A 202 0.60 -4.39 -4.90
N PRO A 203 -0.56 -4.69 -5.52
CA PRO A 203 -0.59 -5.43 -6.78
C PRO A 203 0.10 -4.64 -7.88
N THR A 204 0.85 -5.31 -8.76
CA THR A 204 1.56 -4.67 -9.88
C THR A 204 0.64 -3.86 -10.79
N SER A 205 -0.64 -4.26 -10.92
CA SER A 205 -1.65 -3.54 -11.70
C SER A 205 -2.05 -2.17 -11.14
N ALA A 206 -1.64 -1.84 -9.91
CA ALA A 206 -1.93 -0.55 -9.29
C ALA A 206 -0.84 0.51 -9.51
N VAL A 207 0.26 0.15 -10.18
CA VAL A 207 1.45 1.00 -10.32
C VAL A 207 1.91 1.03 -11.77
N VAL A 208 2.58 2.12 -12.12
CA VAL A 208 3.27 2.32 -13.40
C VAL A 208 4.76 2.42 -13.11
N LYS A 209 5.58 1.70 -13.88
CA LYS A 209 7.03 1.72 -13.75
C LYS A 209 7.58 3.09 -14.17
N GLY A 210 8.54 3.62 -13.43
CA GLY A 210 9.17 4.92 -13.66
C GLY A 210 8.98 5.89 -12.50
N THR A 211 9.52 7.10 -12.66
CA THR A 211 9.36 8.19 -11.70
C THR A 211 8.01 8.87 -11.86
N TYR A 212 7.43 9.36 -10.77
CA TYR A 212 6.20 10.14 -10.83
C TYR A 212 6.41 11.39 -11.70
N PRO A 213 5.61 11.57 -12.77
CA PRO A 213 5.76 12.72 -13.65
C PRO A 213 5.33 14.01 -12.95
N ASN A 214 6.01 15.12 -13.23
CA ASN A 214 5.51 16.44 -12.83
C ASN A 214 4.33 16.83 -13.74
N LEU A 215 3.12 16.45 -13.32
CA LEU A 215 1.90 16.59 -14.12
C LEU A 215 1.57 18.06 -14.42
N VAL A 216 1.74 18.96 -13.45
CA VAL A 216 1.48 20.39 -13.67
C VAL A 216 2.45 20.94 -14.71
N LYS A 217 3.76 20.67 -14.57
CA LYS A 217 4.76 21.09 -15.55
C LYS A 217 4.45 20.54 -16.94
N ARG A 218 4.09 19.26 -17.06
CA ARG A 218 3.72 18.61 -18.32
C ARG A 218 2.62 19.37 -19.06
N GLU A 219 1.55 19.74 -18.35
CA GLU A 219 0.42 20.43 -18.97
C GLU A 219 0.70 21.91 -19.25
N LEU A 220 1.49 22.58 -18.40
CA LEU A 220 1.92 23.96 -18.65
C LEU A 220 2.83 24.08 -19.90
N THR A 221 3.57 23.03 -20.25
CA THR A 221 4.44 23.01 -21.44
C THR A 221 3.79 22.38 -22.67
N ARG A 222 2.62 21.76 -22.53
CA ARG A 222 1.96 21.04 -23.62
C ARG A 222 1.52 22.01 -24.71
N GLY A 223 1.74 21.63 -25.97
CA GLY A 223 1.39 22.46 -27.13
C GLY A 223 2.37 23.60 -27.40
N GLY A 224 3.60 23.53 -26.87
CA GLY A 224 4.66 24.47 -27.22
C GLY A 224 4.50 25.87 -26.62
N LEU A 225 3.71 26.03 -25.56
CA LEU A 225 3.49 27.33 -24.92
C LEU A 225 4.81 27.99 -24.47
N THR A 226 5.15 29.08 -25.14
CA THR A 226 6.22 30.04 -24.81
C THR A 226 5.71 31.06 -23.81
N ALA A 227 5.26 30.57 -22.66
CA ALA A 227 4.72 31.37 -21.57
C ALA A 227 5.60 31.26 -20.32
N THR A 228 5.62 32.32 -19.51
CA THR A 228 6.16 32.28 -18.14
C THR A 228 5.26 31.38 -17.30
N LYS A 229 5.86 30.49 -16.50
CA LYS A 229 5.16 29.42 -15.80
C LYS A 229 5.41 29.52 -14.31
N THR A 230 4.35 29.68 -13.53
CA THR A 230 4.40 29.66 -12.07
C THR A 230 3.60 28.48 -11.55
N VAL A 231 4.00 27.94 -10.38
CA VAL A 231 3.27 26.86 -9.72
C VAL A 231 3.12 27.20 -8.24
N ALA A 232 1.87 27.37 -7.80
CA ALA A 232 1.53 27.46 -6.39
C ALA A 232 1.21 26.07 -5.83
N THR A 233 1.76 25.78 -4.66
CA THR A 233 1.45 24.57 -3.89
C THR A 233 0.59 24.98 -2.70
N LEU A 234 -0.59 24.38 -2.58
CA LEU A 234 -1.61 24.83 -1.62
C LEU A 234 -1.58 24.03 -0.31
N ASP A 235 -0.96 22.86 -0.29
CA ASP A 235 -0.86 22.00 0.88
C ASP A 235 0.59 21.59 1.16
N SER A 236 0.92 21.35 2.43
CA SER A 236 2.28 20.93 2.86
C SER A 236 2.72 19.59 2.26
N GLY A 237 1.77 18.73 1.91
CA GLY A 237 2.01 17.45 1.21
C GLY A 237 2.27 17.59 -0.28
N ALA A 238 2.18 18.81 -0.83
CA ALA A 238 2.38 19.12 -2.24
C ALA A 238 1.49 18.30 -3.20
N HIS A 239 0.29 17.93 -2.73
CA HIS A 239 -0.69 17.15 -3.45
C HIS A 239 -1.65 18.02 -4.27
N ILE A 240 -1.89 19.26 -3.82
CA ILE A 240 -2.76 20.24 -4.47
C ILE A 240 -1.88 21.35 -5.01
N LYS A 241 -1.90 21.49 -6.33
CA LYS A 241 -1.08 22.46 -7.06
C LYS A 241 -1.90 23.16 -8.12
N ILE A 242 -1.64 24.46 -8.26
CA ILE A 242 -2.17 25.28 -9.35
C ILE A 242 -0.98 25.83 -10.12
N GLY A 243 -0.89 25.48 -11.39
CA GLY A 243 0.04 26.04 -12.35
C GLY A 243 -0.63 27.11 -13.19
N ILE A 244 0.07 28.21 -13.45
CA ILE A 244 -0.40 29.28 -14.31
C ILE A 244 0.68 29.56 -15.36
N ALA A 245 0.25 29.64 -16.62
CA ALA A 245 1.08 30.07 -17.73
C ALA A 245 0.61 31.45 -18.21
N THR A 246 1.51 32.44 -18.20
CA THR A 246 1.25 33.82 -18.64
C THR A 246 2.14 34.21 -19.81
N SER A 247 1.61 34.99 -20.73
CA SER A 247 2.35 35.63 -21.82
C SER A 247 1.86 37.06 -21.96
N ASN A 248 2.78 38.02 -22.11
CA ASN A 248 2.47 39.45 -22.21
C ASN A 248 1.51 39.96 -21.11
N GLY A 249 1.71 39.52 -19.87
CA GLY A 249 0.88 39.90 -18.73
C GLY A 249 -0.52 39.27 -18.70
N GLN A 250 -0.88 38.42 -19.65
CA GLN A 250 -2.18 37.73 -19.72
C GLN A 250 -2.04 36.23 -19.49
N ILE A 251 -3.03 35.64 -18.80
CA ILE A 251 -3.11 34.19 -18.66
C ILE A 251 -3.38 33.55 -20.01
N GLN A 252 -2.60 32.50 -20.30
CA GLN A 252 -2.78 31.62 -21.45
C GLN A 252 -3.36 30.27 -21.00
N ARG A 253 -2.97 29.79 -19.82
CA ARG A 253 -3.43 28.51 -19.29
C ARG A 253 -3.37 28.46 -17.77
N VAL A 254 -4.38 27.84 -17.17
CA VAL A 254 -4.37 27.39 -15.78
C VAL A 254 -4.42 25.87 -15.74
N VAL A 255 -3.62 25.25 -14.88
CA VAL A 255 -3.58 23.80 -14.65
C VAL A 255 -3.78 23.54 -13.17
N MET A 256 -4.75 22.71 -12.82
CA MET A 256 -4.98 22.29 -11.44
C MET A 256 -4.73 20.80 -11.31
N LEU A 257 -3.92 20.41 -10.33
CA LEU A 257 -3.76 19.01 -9.95
C LEU A 257 -4.94 18.60 -9.04
N LYS A 258 -5.74 17.65 -9.53
CA LYS A 258 -6.84 17.02 -8.80
C LYS A 258 -6.38 15.69 -8.21
N GLN A 259 -7.26 15.13 -7.38
CA GLN A 259 -7.11 13.76 -6.92
C GLN A 259 -6.98 12.76 -8.05
N ASN A 260 -6.50 11.56 -7.72
CA ASN A 260 -6.18 10.50 -8.67
C ASN A 260 -5.24 10.96 -9.80
N ALA A 261 -4.37 11.92 -9.49
CA ALA A 261 -3.33 12.40 -10.39
C ALA A 261 -3.94 12.90 -11.72
N GLN A 262 -5.15 13.45 -11.67
CA GLN A 262 -5.80 14.07 -12.83
C GLN A 262 -5.43 15.54 -12.89
N THR A 263 -5.34 16.07 -14.11
CA THR A 263 -5.13 17.50 -14.32
C THR A 263 -6.36 18.10 -14.96
N LEU A 264 -6.86 19.19 -14.37
CA LEU A 264 -7.90 20.03 -14.94
C LEU A 264 -7.22 21.27 -15.53
N ILE A 265 -7.44 21.50 -16.82
CA ILE A 265 -6.75 22.51 -17.61
C ILE A 265 -7.80 23.48 -18.11
N TYR A 266 -7.54 24.77 -17.96
CA TYR A 266 -8.32 25.85 -18.55
C TYR A 266 -7.41 26.60 -19.53
N ASP A 267 -7.80 26.61 -20.80
CA ASP A 267 -7.14 27.40 -21.83
C ASP A 267 -7.85 28.76 -21.97
N TYR A 268 -7.04 29.80 -22.07
CA TYR A 268 -7.51 31.17 -22.14
C TYR A 268 -7.37 31.73 -23.55
N GLN A 269 -8.33 32.56 -23.95
CA GLN A 269 -8.29 33.38 -25.15
C GLN A 269 -8.74 34.79 -24.75
N ASN A 270 -7.98 35.81 -25.17
CA ASN A 270 -8.28 37.22 -24.88
C ASN A 270 -8.52 37.48 -23.38
N GLY A 271 -7.71 36.88 -22.50
CA GLY A 271 -7.82 37.03 -21.04
C GLY A 271 -9.02 36.34 -20.39
N GLN A 272 -9.71 35.44 -21.10
CA GLN A 272 -10.86 34.69 -20.60
C GLN A 272 -10.65 33.19 -20.75
N ALA A 273 -10.99 32.39 -19.74
CA ALA A 273 -11.01 30.94 -19.86
C ALA A 273 -12.16 30.54 -20.78
N VAL A 274 -11.87 29.88 -21.89
CA VAL A 274 -12.86 29.51 -22.93
C VAL A 274 -12.98 28.01 -23.15
N HIS A 275 -11.99 27.24 -22.68
CA HIS A 275 -11.96 25.81 -22.91
C HIS A 275 -11.41 25.07 -21.69
N GLN A 276 -12.04 23.94 -21.36
CA GLN A 276 -11.71 23.11 -20.21
C GLN A 276 -11.38 21.69 -20.67
N THR A 277 -10.20 21.19 -20.28
CA THR A 277 -9.78 19.81 -20.55
C THR A 277 -9.40 19.09 -19.26
N THR A 278 -9.91 17.88 -19.07
CA THR A 278 -9.46 16.98 -18.00
C THR A 278 -8.58 15.89 -18.61
N ARG A 279 -7.41 15.65 -18.02
CA ARG A 279 -6.51 14.56 -18.42
C ARG A 279 -6.19 13.63 -17.26
N SER A 280 -5.92 12.38 -17.58
CA SER A 280 -5.43 11.39 -16.64
C SER A 280 -3.98 11.65 -16.24
N ALA A 281 -3.51 10.89 -15.25
CA ALA A 281 -2.12 10.89 -14.83
C ALA A 281 -1.14 10.50 -15.96
N THR A 282 -1.59 9.72 -16.95
CA THR A 282 -0.78 9.36 -18.13
C THR A 282 -0.89 10.37 -19.28
N GLY A 283 -1.74 11.40 -19.14
CA GLY A 283 -1.93 12.44 -20.16
C GLY A 283 -3.05 12.17 -21.16
N LYS A 284 -3.75 11.03 -21.03
CA LYS A 284 -4.95 10.71 -21.83
C LYS A 284 -6.04 11.74 -21.55
N VAL A 285 -6.68 12.27 -22.60
CA VAL A 285 -7.87 13.12 -22.46
C VAL A 285 -9.01 12.29 -21.88
N LEU A 286 -9.59 12.76 -20.78
CA LEU A 286 -10.79 12.18 -20.16
C LEU A 286 -12.04 12.98 -20.56
N SER A 287 -11.91 14.31 -20.66
CA SER A 287 -12.95 15.20 -21.18
C SER A 287 -12.33 16.46 -21.76
N SER A 288 -13.00 17.07 -22.73
CA SER A 288 -12.61 18.34 -23.32
C SER A 288 -13.86 19.06 -23.81
N LYS A 289 -14.04 20.33 -23.43
CA LYS A 289 -15.22 21.11 -23.82
C LYS A 289 -14.93 22.60 -23.84
N ALA A 290 -15.60 23.32 -24.74
CA ALA A 290 -15.75 24.76 -24.61
C ALA A 290 -16.58 25.09 -23.35
N ILE A 291 -16.33 26.25 -22.75
CA ILE A 291 -17.05 26.77 -21.60
C ILE A 291 -17.50 28.21 -21.89
N THR A 292 -18.51 28.68 -21.17
CA THR A 292 -18.86 30.10 -21.16
C THR A 292 -17.62 30.90 -20.74
N PRO A 293 -17.19 31.90 -21.53
CA PRO A 293 -15.98 32.66 -21.23
C PRO A 293 -16.02 33.32 -19.85
N VAL A 294 -14.96 33.13 -19.06
CA VAL A 294 -14.84 33.75 -17.72
C VAL A 294 -13.49 34.42 -17.53
N LYS A 295 -13.50 35.68 -17.07
CA LYS A 295 -12.27 36.43 -16.74
C LYS A 295 -11.62 35.91 -15.44
N THR A 296 -12.43 35.81 -14.38
CA THR A 296 -12.00 35.30 -13.08
C THR A 296 -12.42 33.84 -12.93
N LEU A 297 -11.46 32.94 -12.76
CA LEU A 297 -11.72 31.52 -12.65
C LEU A 297 -11.93 31.13 -11.19
N LYS A 298 -13.13 30.65 -10.86
CA LYS A 298 -13.42 30.04 -9.55
C LYS A 298 -12.95 28.59 -9.54
N PHE A 299 -12.39 28.14 -8.42
CA PHE A 299 -11.96 26.75 -8.26
C PHE A 299 -12.36 26.15 -6.92
N LYS A 300 -12.51 24.83 -6.93
CA LYS A 300 -12.69 23.98 -5.75
C LYS A 300 -11.85 22.73 -5.92
N LEU A 301 -10.81 22.59 -5.10
CA LEU A 301 -9.92 21.44 -5.07
C LEU A 301 -10.10 20.70 -3.75
N VAL A 302 -10.32 19.40 -3.84
CA VAL A 302 -10.56 18.55 -2.68
C VAL A 302 -9.36 17.64 -2.50
N ALA A 303 -8.92 17.50 -1.26
CA ALA A 303 -7.77 16.76 -0.79
C ALA A 303 -8.23 15.72 0.25
N THR A 304 -8.84 14.62 -0.18
CA THR A 304 -9.23 13.50 0.70
C THR A 304 -8.03 12.58 0.85
N PHE A 305 -7.23 12.82 1.89
CA PHE A 305 -6.08 11.97 2.21
C PHE A 305 -6.35 11.00 3.37
N ASP A 306 -7.47 11.20 4.07
CA ASP A 306 -8.06 10.39 5.14
C ASP A 306 -9.53 10.80 5.33
N ILE A 307 -10.17 10.37 6.43
CA ILE A 307 -11.55 10.74 6.81
C ILE A 307 -11.76 12.25 7.05
N HIS A 308 -10.70 13.07 7.03
CA HIS A 308 -10.72 14.52 7.34
C HIS A 308 -10.43 15.41 6.13
N GLY A 309 -10.68 14.94 4.91
CA GLY A 309 -10.29 15.61 3.66
C GLY A 309 -10.48 17.13 3.64
N ALA A 310 -9.44 17.86 3.22
CA ALA A 310 -9.45 19.30 3.14
C ALA A 310 -10.06 19.79 1.81
N THR A 311 -10.79 20.89 1.86
CA THR A 311 -11.28 21.59 0.65
C THR A 311 -10.63 22.97 0.54
N TYR A 312 -10.08 23.24 -0.64
CA TYR A 312 -9.50 24.54 -1.02
C TYR A 312 -10.41 25.18 -2.07
N GLN A 313 -10.97 26.35 -1.75
CA GLN A 313 -11.82 27.09 -2.67
C GLN A 313 -11.30 28.51 -2.83
N GLY A 314 -11.38 29.02 -4.05
CA GLY A 314 -10.89 30.35 -4.32
C GLY A 314 -11.04 30.80 -5.76
N THR A 315 -10.31 31.84 -6.09
CA THR A 315 -10.36 32.47 -7.41
C THR A 315 -8.97 32.69 -7.98
N ILE A 316 -8.91 32.78 -9.30
CA ILE A 316 -7.72 33.17 -10.05
C ILE A 316 -8.11 34.40 -10.87
N SER A 317 -7.48 35.53 -10.57
CA SER A 317 -7.69 36.80 -11.26
C SER A 317 -7.14 36.75 -12.70
N PRO A 318 -7.55 37.66 -13.60
CA PRO A 318 -7.01 37.73 -14.97
C PRO A 318 -5.48 37.91 -15.05
N GLU A 319 -4.87 38.50 -14.01
CA GLU A 319 -3.42 38.72 -13.89
C GLU A 319 -2.68 37.50 -13.33
N GLY A 320 -3.40 36.42 -12.98
CA GLY A 320 -2.81 35.19 -12.44
C GLY A 320 -2.60 35.21 -10.93
N LYS A 321 -3.24 36.14 -10.19
CA LYS A 321 -3.22 36.11 -8.72
C LYS A 321 -4.19 35.06 -8.21
N ILE A 322 -3.72 34.21 -7.30
CA ILE A 322 -4.53 33.18 -6.65
C ILE A 322 -4.98 33.73 -5.30
N ASP A 323 -6.30 33.76 -5.09
CA ASP A 323 -6.91 34.11 -3.81
C ASP A 323 -7.67 32.90 -3.24
N ILE A 324 -7.45 32.60 -1.96
CA ILE A 324 -8.00 31.42 -1.26
C ILE A 324 -8.74 31.91 -0.01
N PRO A 325 -9.96 32.44 -0.17
CA PRO A 325 -10.74 32.97 0.94
C PRO A 325 -11.27 31.87 1.87
N ILE A 326 -11.34 30.61 1.41
CA ILE A 326 -11.95 29.51 2.16
C ILE A 326 -11.04 28.28 2.16
N HIS A 327 -10.54 27.95 3.35
CA HIS A 327 -9.95 26.66 3.68
C HIS A 327 -10.84 25.99 4.74
N SER A 328 -11.48 24.88 4.38
CA SER A 328 -12.25 24.08 5.34
C SER A 328 -11.68 22.66 5.44
N GLY A 329 -11.24 22.29 6.64
CA GLY A 329 -11.00 20.91 7.05
C GLY A 329 -12.04 20.54 8.11
N TRP A 330 -12.70 19.40 7.94
CA TRP A 330 -13.55 18.85 9.01
C TRP A 330 -12.65 18.22 10.06
N ILE A 331 -12.44 18.93 11.17
CA ILE A 331 -11.89 18.35 12.39
C ILE A 331 -13.07 17.65 13.08
N ALA A 332 -13.04 16.33 13.14
CA ALA A 332 -13.85 15.52 14.04
C ALA A 332 -12.89 14.71 14.90
#